data_AF-A0A662KW56-F1
#
_entry.id   AF-A0A662KW56-F1
#
_cell.length_a   1.000
_cell.length_b   1.000
_cell.length_c   1.000
_cell.angle_alpha   90.00
_cell.angle_beta   90.00
_cell.angle_gamma   90.00
#
_symmetry.space_group_name_H-M   'P 1'
#
loop_
_entity.id
_entity.type
_entity.pdbx_description
1 polymer ?
#
loop_
_entity_poly.entity_id
_entity_poly.type
_entity_poly.pdbx_seq_one_letter_code
_entity_poly.pdbx_strand_id
1 'polypeptide(L)'
;MAEDIRIWKIGENDNLQEIKRSQLNLEERIEKWIEEDVSIISEDLLVIGRQIETDFGGVIDLLCLNRMGDMVIIELKRDKTPREITAQILDYASWVKELSNERITEIANQYLKDRGPLEEAFKRKFGEELPDILNEHHKMLIVASEIDSSSERIINYLSDTYGVNINAITFHYFIDENGNEFLARIFLIEPKEVDYRTQTKTSSKRKPPLSYDELRESAERAGVIKLYEHILDKLSDCFDGKQTTRSSIAFYGILEGSRKCIFSLLPGESDPVNGLKFQIYMPRMAQYLGVDEETVKSWLPENKKKWKYYENAPPDMSGYEGYFKNIDEIN
;
A
#
# COMPACT_ATOMS: atom_id res chain seq x y z
N MET A 1 -28.92 8.69 5.75
CA MET A 1 -29.59 9.97 5.40
C MET A 1 -28.72 10.62 4.35
N ALA A 2 -29.25 11.02 3.18
CA ALA A 2 -28.43 11.70 2.20
C ALA A 2 -27.89 13.00 2.83
N GLU A 3 -26.57 13.11 2.95
CA GLU A 3 -25.95 14.34 3.44
C GLU A 3 -26.33 15.49 2.48
N ASP A 4 -26.98 16.51 3.03
CA ASP A 4 -27.36 17.73 2.29
C ASP A 4 -26.12 18.61 2.13
N ILE A 5 -25.20 18.23 1.22
CA ILE A 5 -24.06 19.11 0.88
C ILE A 5 -24.58 20.33 0.13
N ARG A 6 -24.17 21.49 0.62
CA ARG A 6 -24.36 22.77 -0.03
C ARG A 6 -23.02 23.48 -0.18
N ILE A 7 -22.84 24.14 -1.31
CA ILE A 7 -21.63 24.90 -1.62
C ILE A 7 -22.04 26.35 -1.87
N TRP A 8 -21.29 27.29 -1.29
CA TRP A 8 -21.45 28.72 -1.54
C TRP A 8 -20.18 29.28 -2.17
N LYS A 9 -20.35 30.15 -3.17
CA LYS A 9 -19.32 31.03 -3.70
C LYS A 9 -19.32 32.32 -2.88
N ILE A 10 -18.14 32.73 -2.40
CA ILE A 10 -17.94 34.06 -1.79
C ILE A 10 -17.67 35.03 -2.94
N GLY A 11 -18.59 35.95 -3.19
CA GLY A 11 -18.44 36.96 -4.23
C GLY A 11 -17.84 38.28 -3.71
N GLU A 12 -17.83 39.29 -4.59
CA GLU A 12 -17.31 40.61 -4.25
C GLU A 12 -18.20 41.28 -3.18
N ASN A 13 -17.57 41.80 -2.12
CA ASN A 13 -18.19 42.32 -0.89
C ASN A 13 -18.66 41.26 0.12
N ASP A 14 -18.05 40.08 0.15
CA ASP A 14 -18.34 39.03 1.17
C ASP A 14 -19.79 38.52 1.10
N ASN A 15 -20.38 38.53 -0.10
CA ASN A 15 -21.72 37.99 -0.31
C ASN A 15 -21.65 36.48 -0.62
N LEU A 16 -22.53 35.71 0.02
CA LEU A 16 -22.63 34.27 -0.20
C LEU A 16 -23.66 33.96 -1.29
N GLN A 17 -23.24 33.24 -2.32
CA GLN A 17 -24.10 32.75 -3.40
C GLN A 17 -24.12 31.22 -3.40
N GLU A 18 -25.28 30.63 -3.14
CA GLU A 18 -25.42 29.17 -3.14
C GLU A 18 -25.33 28.62 -4.57
N ILE A 19 -24.46 27.64 -4.78
CA ILE A 19 -24.28 26.95 -6.05
C ILE A 19 -25.26 25.78 -6.10
N LYS A 20 -26.08 25.71 -7.16
CA LYS A 20 -27.10 24.66 -7.29
C LYS A 20 -26.48 23.32 -7.69
N ARG A 21 -26.99 22.26 -7.08
CA ARG A 21 -26.70 20.88 -7.50
C ARG A 21 -27.30 20.61 -8.88
N SER A 22 -26.57 19.87 -9.71
CA SER A 22 -27.02 19.39 -11.02
C SER A 22 -26.75 17.89 -11.14
N GLN A 23 -27.51 17.19 -11.99
CA GLN A 23 -27.46 15.71 -12.10
C GLN A 23 -27.22 15.18 -13.51
N LEU A 24 -27.32 16.01 -14.55
CA LEU A 24 -27.26 15.54 -15.94
C LEU A 24 -25.86 14.98 -16.29
N ASN A 25 -25.84 13.72 -16.78
CA ASN A 25 -24.66 12.97 -17.26
C ASN A 25 -23.57 12.70 -16.22
N LEU A 26 -23.89 12.74 -14.92
CA LEU A 26 -22.87 12.63 -13.88
C LEU A 26 -22.19 11.25 -13.83
N GLU A 27 -22.91 10.16 -14.01
CA GLU A 27 -22.37 8.80 -13.85
C GLU A 27 -21.39 8.40 -14.97
N GLU A 28 -21.71 8.69 -16.23
CA GLU A 28 -20.79 8.49 -17.36
C GLU A 28 -19.53 9.35 -17.23
N ARG A 29 -19.68 10.58 -16.72
CA ARG A 29 -18.55 11.49 -16.49
C ARG A 29 -17.66 11.02 -15.35
N ILE A 30 -18.26 10.55 -14.24
CA ILE A 30 -17.55 9.99 -13.10
C ILE A 30 -16.67 8.83 -13.54
N GLU A 31 -17.20 7.90 -14.33
CA GLU A 31 -16.41 6.80 -14.89
C GLU A 31 -15.17 7.35 -15.60
N LYS A 32 -15.37 8.23 -16.58
CA LYS A 32 -14.28 8.79 -17.37
C LYS A 32 -13.23 9.49 -16.50
N TRP A 33 -13.67 10.26 -15.50
CA TRP A 33 -12.76 10.95 -14.59
C TRP A 33 -11.96 9.99 -13.72
N ILE A 34 -12.58 8.94 -13.19
CA ILE A 34 -11.87 7.94 -12.40
C ILE A 34 -10.89 7.15 -13.28
N GLU A 35 -11.26 6.88 -14.53
CA GLU A 35 -10.39 6.23 -15.50
C GLU A 35 -9.16 7.07 -15.85
N GLU A 36 -9.35 8.39 -16.01
CA GLU A 36 -8.27 9.33 -16.27
C GLU A 36 -7.39 9.55 -15.03
N ASP A 37 -8.00 9.69 -13.86
CA ASP A 37 -7.31 9.90 -12.60
C ASP A 37 -8.08 9.34 -11.39
N VAL A 38 -7.67 8.16 -10.93
CA VAL A 38 -8.21 7.50 -9.74
C VAL A 38 -7.90 8.26 -8.43
N SER A 39 -7.02 9.28 -8.45
CA SER A 39 -6.76 10.13 -7.28
C SER A 39 -8.03 10.82 -6.77
N ILE A 40 -9.00 11.05 -7.67
CA ILE A 40 -10.33 11.56 -7.35
C ILE A 40 -11.06 10.67 -6.34
N ILE A 41 -10.72 9.38 -6.24
CA ILE A 41 -11.16 8.46 -5.19
C ILE A 41 -10.15 8.43 -4.03
N SER A 42 -8.88 8.22 -4.34
CA SER A 42 -7.81 8.20 -3.33
C SER A 42 -6.44 8.25 -4.01
N GLU A 43 -5.52 9.01 -3.44
CA GLU A 43 -4.10 9.03 -3.85
C GLU A 43 -3.42 7.67 -3.67
N ASP A 44 -3.98 6.82 -2.82
CA ASP A 44 -3.44 5.51 -2.46
C ASP A 44 -3.87 4.38 -3.41
N LEU A 45 -4.22 4.69 -4.67
CA LEU A 45 -4.71 3.70 -5.63
C LEU A 45 -3.94 3.72 -6.94
N LEU A 46 -3.53 2.54 -7.40
CA LEU A 46 -3.01 2.28 -8.73
C LEU A 46 -4.03 1.42 -9.49
N VAL A 47 -4.58 1.92 -10.60
CA VAL A 47 -5.44 1.10 -11.46
C VAL A 47 -4.59 0.04 -12.17
N ILE A 48 -4.98 -1.22 -12.03
CA ILE A 48 -4.32 -2.38 -12.65
C ILE A 48 -5.24 -3.19 -13.57
N GLY A 49 -6.52 -2.86 -13.61
CA GLY A 49 -7.47 -3.54 -14.47
C GLY A 49 -8.72 -2.72 -14.69
N ARG A 50 -9.35 -2.90 -15.85
CA ARG A 50 -10.61 -2.27 -16.23
C ARG A 50 -11.47 -3.31 -16.94
N GLN A 51 -12.77 -3.29 -16.65
CA GLN A 51 -13.76 -4.19 -17.25
C GLN A 51 -13.26 -5.65 -17.21
N ILE A 52 -12.85 -6.09 -16.03
CA ILE A 52 -12.23 -7.40 -15.82
C ILE A 52 -13.32 -8.45 -15.71
N GLU A 53 -13.37 -9.36 -16.69
CA GLU A 53 -14.23 -10.53 -16.64
C GLU A 53 -13.77 -11.47 -15.52
N THR A 54 -14.71 -11.89 -14.67
CA THR A 54 -14.44 -12.90 -13.64
C THR A 54 -14.68 -14.31 -14.17
N ASP A 55 -14.05 -15.32 -13.57
CA ASP A 55 -14.18 -16.72 -14.01
C ASP A 55 -15.60 -17.29 -13.79
N PHE A 56 -16.39 -16.68 -12.89
CA PHE A 56 -17.77 -17.07 -12.61
C PHE A 56 -18.79 -16.24 -13.40
N GLY A 57 -18.32 -15.33 -14.26
CA GLY A 57 -19.13 -14.39 -15.03
C GLY A 57 -19.24 -13.00 -14.37
N GLY A 58 -19.70 -12.02 -15.14
CA GLY A 58 -19.73 -10.62 -14.70
C GLY A 58 -18.40 -9.89 -14.93
N VAL A 59 -18.46 -8.57 -14.81
CA VAL A 59 -17.38 -7.66 -15.21
C VAL A 59 -17.16 -6.65 -14.09
N ILE A 60 -15.97 -6.67 -13.50
CA ILE A 60 -15.54 -5.66 -12.52
C ILE A 60 -15.23 -4.37 -13.28
N ASP A 61 -15.82 -3.25 -12.88
CA ASP A 61 -15.59 -1.99 -13.56
C ASP A 61 -14.11 -1.56 -13.51
N LEU A 62 -13.55 -1.48 -12.30
CA LEU A 62 -12.17 -1.13 -12.06
C LEU A 62 -11.55 -1.97 -10.94
N LEU A 63 -10.31 -2.39 -11.16
CA LEU A 63 -9.52 -3.15 -10.21
C LEU A 63 -8.21 -2.42 -9.95
N CYS A 64 -7.94 -2.14 -8.68
CA CYS A 64 -6.78 -1.36 -8.25
C CYS A 64 -5.93 -2.13 -7.23
N LEU A 65 -4.68 -1.69 -7.08
CA LEU A 65 -3.82 -2.00 -5.94
C LEU A 65 -3.62 -0.73 -5.10
N ASN A 66 -3.62 -0.90 -3.78
CA ASN A 66 -3.17 0.17 -2.89
C ASN A 66 -1.67 0.06 -2.56
N ARG A 67 -1.13 1.01 -1.80
CA ARG A 67 0.30 1.02 -1.39
C ARG A 67 0.70 -0.19 -0.54
N MET A 68 -0.25 -0.90 0.07
CA MET A 68 0.02 -2.14 0.81
C MET A 68 -0.01 -3.41 -0.05
N GLY A 69 -0.32 -3.27 -1.35
CA GLY A 69 -0.48 -4.41 -2.24
C GLY A 69 -1.84 -5.10 -2.10
N ASP A 70 -2.79 -4.51 -1.37
CA ASP A 70 -4.14 -5.04 -1.25
C ASP A 70 -4.99 -4.62 -2.45
N MET A 71 -5.91 -5.50 -2.86
CA MET A 71 -6.78 -5.26 -4.00
C MET A 71 -7.93 -4.33 -3.62
N VAL A 72 -8.28 -3.40 -4.49
CA VAL A 72 -9.43 -2.51 -4.32
C VAL A 72 -10.35 -2.66 -5.52
N ILE A 73 -11.53 -3.19 -5.27
CA ILE A 73 -12.61 -3.39 -6.24
C ILE A 73 -13.44 -2.13 -6.24
N ILE A 74 -13.56 -1.48 -7.39
CA ILE A 74 -14.34 -0.26 -7.55
C ILE A 74 -15.46 -0.58 -8.52
N GLU A 75 -16.69 -0.46 -8.04
CA GLU A 75 -17.89 -0.73 -8.83
C GLU A 75 -18.74 0.53 -8.96
N LEU A 76 -19.09 0.91 -10.19
CA LEU A 76 -19.97 2.03 -10.45
C LEU A 76 -21.43 1.59 -10.37
N LYS A 77 -22.21 2.35 -9.59
CA LYS A 77 -23.65 2.16 -9.46
C LYS A 77 -24.38 2.84 -10.63
N ARG A 78 -24.42 2.20 -11.80
CA ARG A 78 -25.24 2.62 -12.95
C ARG A 78 -26.44 1.72 -13.11
N ASP A 79 -27.64 2.29 -13.17
CA ASP A 79 -28.89 1.54 -13.42
C ASP A 79 -29.11 0.30 -12.52
N LYS A 80 -28.39 0.21 -11.39
CA LYS A 80 -28.41 -0.94 -10.48
C LYS A 80 -29.26 -0.65 -9.27
N THR A 81 -30.13 -1.58 -8.91
CA THR A 81 -30.85 -1.56 -7.66
C THR A 81 -29.89 -1.71 -6.46
N PRO A 82 -30.32 -1.38 -5.24
CA PRO A 82 -29.49 -1.49 -4.04
C PRO A 82 -28.98 -2.92 -3.78
N ARG A 83 -29.82 -3.91 -4.14
CA ARG A 83 -29.52 -5.33 -3.96
C ARG A 83 -28.53 -5.83 -5.02
N GLU A 84 -28.67 -5.38 -6.25
CA GLU A 84 -27.77 -5.77 -7.34
C GLU A 84 -26.35 -5.27 -7.07
N ILE A 85 -26.17 -3.98 -6.75
CA ILE A 85 -24.82 -3.42 -6.55
C ILE A 85 -24.08 -4.09 -5.38
N THR A 86 -24.79 -4.36 -4.28
CA THR A 86 -24.20 -5.00 -3.10
C THR A 86 -23.93 -6.50 -3.33
N ALA A 87 -24.83 -7.22 -3.99
CA ALA A 87 -24.60 -8.62 -4.34
C ALA A 87 -23.44 -8.77 -5.32
N GLN A 88 -23.39 -7.91 -6.35
CA GLN A 88 -22.37 -7.93 -7.39
C GLN A 88 -20.97 -7.67 -6.81
N ILE A 89 -20.80 -6.62 -6.00
CA ILE A 89 -19.48 -6.31 -5.44
C ILE A 89 -18.99 -7.40 -4.47
N LEU A 90 -19.91 -8.06 -3.75
CA LEU A 90 -19.58 -9.19 -2.89
C LEU A 90 -19.20 -10.44 -3.69
N ASP A 91 -19.86 -10.69 -4.81
CA ASP A 91 -19.51 -11.76 -5.75
C ASP A 91 -18.11 -11.54 -6.31
N TYR A 92 -17.81 -10.33 -6.75
CA TYR A 92 -16.48 -9.93 -7.22
C TYR A 92 -15.42 -10.03 -6.15
N ALA A 93 -15.72 -9.64 -4.92
CA ALA A 93 -14.82 -9.84 -3.79
C ALA A 93 -14.51 -11.31 -3.52
N SER A 94 -15.48 -12.20 -3.71
CA SER A 94 -15.27 -13.64 -3.57
C SER A 94 -14.29 -14.19 -4.61
N TRP A 95 -14.33 -13.69 -5.85
CA TRP A 95 -13.38 -14.05 -6.90
C TRP A 95 -12.00 -13.42 -6.64
N VAL A 96 -11.96 -12.13 -6.34
CA VAL A 96 -10.71 -11.39 -6.06
C VAL A 96 -9.95 -12.03 -4.92
N LYS A 97 -10.63 -12.49 -3.87
CA LYS A 97 -10.02 -13.18 -2.72
C LYS A 97 -9.13 -14.38 -3.09
N GLU A 98 -9.45 -15.07 -4.18
CA GLU A 98 -8.75 -16.29 -4.59
C GLU A 98 -7.65 -16.02 -5.64
N LEU A 99 -7.42 -14.76 -6.01
CA LEU A 99 -6.36 -14.39 -6.95
C LEU A 99 -4.97 -14.56 -6.33
N SER A 100 -4.11 -15.32 -7.01
CA SER A 100 -2.69 -15.43 -6.69
C SER A 100 -1.93 -14.18 -7.13
N ASN A 101 -0.75 -13.95 -6.53
CA ASN A 101 0.17 -12.88 -6.98
C ASN A 101 0.44 -12.96 -8.49
N GLU A 102 0.71 -14.16 -9.01
CA GLU A 102 0.97 -14.40 -10.44
C GLU A 102 -0.20 -13.92 -11.29
N ARG A 103 -1.43 -14.28 -10.90
CA ARG A 103 -2.64 -13.86 -11.61
C ARG A 103 -2.87 -12.35 -11.53
N ILE A 104 -2.61 -11.73 -10.38
CA ILE A 104 -2.70 -10.27 -10.21
C ILE A 104 -1.69 -9.57 -11.12
N THR A 105 -0.44 -10.04 -11.14
CA THR A 105 0.61 -9.50 -12.01
C THR A 105 0.27 -9.68 -13.49
N GLU A 106 -0.31 -10.81 -13.89
CA GLU A 106 -0.82 -11.01 -15.25
C GLU A 106 -1.89 -9.99 -15.63
N ILE A 107 -2.93 -9.83 -14.80
CA ILE A 107 -4.01 -8.86 -15.01
C ILE A 107 -3.43 -7.45 -15.15
N ALA A 108 -2.54 -7.08 -14.23
CA ALA A 108 -1.88 -5.77 -14.21
C ALA A 108 -1.06 -5.52 -15.48
N ASN A 109 -0.22 -6.46 -15.87
CA ASN A 109 0.65 -6.30 -17.04
C ASN A 109 -0.15 -6.26 -18.35
N GLN A 110 -1.25 -7.01 -18.44
CA GLN A 110 -2.18 -6.94 -19.58
C GLN A 110 -2.84 -5.56 -19.72
N TYR A 111 -3.14 -4.90 -18.60
CA TYR A 111 -3.74 -3.56 -18.57
C TYR A 111 -2.71 -2.43 -18.79
N LEU A 112 -1.52 -2.56 -18.19
CA LEU A 112 -0.49 -1.52 -18.22
C LEU A 112 0.19 -1.42 -19.59
N LYS A 113 0.43 -2.56 -20.26
CA LYS A 113 1.04 -2.63 -21.61
C LYS A 113 2.30 -1.76 -21.70
N ASP A 114 2.26 -0.72 -22.53
CA ASP A 114 3.38 0.20 -22.79
C ASP A 114 3.77 1.06 -21.57
N ARG A 115 2.97 1.07 -20.50
CA ARG A 115 3.26 1.78 -19.24
C ARG A 115 4.27 1.05 -18.35
N GLY A 116 4.71 -0.14 -18.76
CA GLY A 116 5.70 -0.96 -18.06
C GLY A 116 5.05 -2.03 -17.16
N PRO A 117 5.88 -2.94 -16.59
CA PRO A 117 5.42 -3.97 -15.68
C PRO A 117 4.86 -3.40 -14.37
N LEU A 118 4.06 -4.20 -13.67
CA LEU A 118 3.39 -3.82 -12.43
C LEU A 118 4.35 -3.23 -11.40
N GLU A 119 5.52 -3.83 -11.21
CA GLU A 119 6.54 -3.40 -10.26
C GLU A 119 6.99 -1.96 -10.52
N GLU A 120 7.24 -1.60 -11.79
CA GLU A 120 7.63 -0.25 -12.19
C GLU A 120 6.47 0.74 -12.02
N ALA A 121 5.26 0.34 -12.40
CA ALA A 121 4.07 1.17 -12.25
C ALA A 121 3.76 1.45 -10.76
N PHE A 122 3.89 0.45 -9.90
CA PHE A 122 3.72 0.55 -8.46
C PHE A 122 4.73 1.52 -7.85
N LYS A 123 6.01 1.35 -8.19
CA LYS A 123 7.07 2.25 -7.74
C LYS A 123 6.88 3.69 -8.22
N ARG A 124 6.47 3.88 -9.47
CA ARG A 124 6.18 5.21 -10.03
C ARG A 124 5.02 5.90 -9.30
N LYS A 125 3.98 5.15 -8.92
CA LYS A 125 2.79 5.70 -8.24
C LYS A 125 3.05 5.98 -6.75
N PHE A 126 3.69 5.05 -6.04
CA PHE A 126 3.78 5.11 -4.58
C PHE A 126 5.16 5.52 -4.05
N GLY A 127 6.20 5.49 -4.88
CA GLY A 127 7.59 5.68 -4.46
C GLY A 127 8.16 4.50 -3.65
N GLU A 128 7.43 3.39 -3.60
CA GLU A 128 7.71 2.21 -2.78
C GLU A 128 7.80 0.95 -3.67
N GLU A 129 8.43 -0.09 -3.15
CA GLU A 129 8.56 -1.37 -3.86
C GLU A 129 7.27 -2.17 -3.78
N LEU A 130 6.99 -2.95 -4.82
CA LEU A 130 5.86 -3.86 -4.82
C LEU A 130 6.05 -4.91 -3.70
N PRO A 131 5.06 -5.13 -2.81
CA PRO A 131 5.16 -6.14 -1.77
C PRO A 131 5.23 -7.57 -2.32
N ASP A 132 5.97 -8.45 -1.64
CA ASP A 132 6.09 -9.88 -2.02
C ASP A 132 4.76 -10.64 -1.89
N ILE A 133 3.83 -10.15 -1.09
CA ILE A 133 2.48 -10.71 -0.93
C ILE A 133 1.50 -9.65 -1.39
N LEU A 134 0.71 -9.99 -2.40
CA LEU A 134 -0.39 -9.16 -2.85
C LEU A 134 -1.71 -9.72 -2.31
N ASN A 135 -2.71 -8.86 -2.22
CA ASN A 135 -4.10 -9.22 -1.95
C ASN A 135 -4.29 -10.03 -0.65
N GLU A 136 -3.59 -9.62 0.41
CA GLU A 136 -3.82 -10.23 1.72
C GLU A 136 -5.21 -9.86 2.25
N HIS A 137 -5.59 -8.61 2.02
CA HIS A 137 -6.93 -8.09 2.15
C HIS A 137 -7.41 -7.53 0.81
N HIS A 138 -8.72 -7.35 0.69
CA HIS A 138 -9.33 -6.60 -0.40
C HIS A 138 -10.36 -5.62 0.14
N LYS A 139 -10.53 -4.52 -0.59
CA LYS A 139 -11.52 -3.48 -0.30
C LYS A 139 -12.55 -3.44 -1.41
N MET A 140 -13.78 -3.11 -1.04
CA MET A 140 -14.92 -2.95 -1.93
C MET A 140 -15.39 -1.50 -1.84
N LEU A 141 -15.32 -0.76 -2.95
CA LEU A 141 -15.77 0.61 -3.05
C LEU A 141 -16.89 0.71 -4.08
N ILE A 142 -18.07 1.09 -3.62
CA ILE A 142 -19.20 1.44 -4.50
C ILE A 142 -19.10 2.92 -4.82
N VAL A 143 -19.08 3.29 -6.09
CA VAL A 143 -19.06 4.69 -6.53
C VAL A 143 -20.40 5.05 -7.15
N ALA A 144 -21.01 6.14 -6.70
CA ALA A 144 -22.33 6.55 -7.18
C ALA A 144 -22.51 8.08 -7.18
N SER A 145 -23.55 8.54 -7.87
CA SER A 145 -24.06 9.91 -7.71
C SER A 145 -24.84 10.07 -6.39
N GLU A 146 -25.54 9.00 -5.97
CA GLU A 146 -26.29 8.89 -4.72
C GLU A 146 -26.30 7.43 -4.22
N ILE A 147 -26.40 7.27 -2.90
CA ILE A 147 -26.56 5.97 -2.25
C ILE A 147 -27.92 5.94 -1.55
N ASP A 148 -28.70 4.92 -1.87
CA ASP A 148 -30.01 4.71 -1.27
C ASP A 148 -29.90 4.15 0.15
N SER A 149 -30.94 4.35 0.95
CA SER A 149 -31.00 3.91 2.34
C SER A 149 -30.81 2.40 2.55
N SER A 150 -31.16 1.56 1.57
CA SER A 150 -30.97 0.11 1.68
C SER A 150 -29.50 -0.26 1.47
N SER A 151 -28.84 0.32 0.48
CA SER A 151 -27.39 0.16 0.26
C SER A 151 -26.61 0.67 1.46
N GLU A 152 -26.93 1.88 1.95
CA GLU A 152 -26.33 2.46 3.17
C GLU A 152 -26.44 1.51 4.37
N ARG A 153 -27.65 0.97 4.62
CA ARG A 153 -27.87 0.03 5.72
C ARG A 153 -27.07 -1.27 5.55
N ILE A 154 -26.98 -1.82 4.35
CA ILE A 154 -26.24 -3.07 4.09
C ILE A 154 -24.73 -2.85 4.27
N ILE A 155 -24.19 -1.76 3.72
CA ILE A 155 -22.77 -1.40 3.85
C ILE A 155 -22.39 -1.22 5.32
N ASN A 156 -23.18 -0.43 6.07
CA ASN A 156 -22.96 -0.26 7.50
C ASN A 156 -23.07 -1.58 8.26
N TYR A 157 -24.07 -2.41 7.99
CA TYR A 157 -24.19 -3.72 8.65
C TYR A 157 -22.95 -4.59 8.43
N LEU A 158 -22.45 -4.69 7.19
CA LEU A 158 -21.29 -5.51 6.84
C LEU A 158 -19.98 -4.95 7.45
N SER A 159 -19.78 -3.64 7.35
CA SER A 159 -18.60 -2.96 7.90
C SER A 159 -18.61 -2.96 9.43
N ASP A 160 -19.71 -2.51 10.05
CA ASP A 160 -19.84 -2.36 11.50
C ASP A 160 -19.88 -3.71 12.20
N THR A 161 -20.62 -4.68 11.69
CA THR A 161 -20.85 -5.94 12.42
C THR A 161 -19.72 -6.92 12.19
N TYR A 162 -19.28 -7.08 10.94
CA TYR A 162 -18.37 -8.13 10.52
C TYR A 162 -16.98 -7.65 10.11
N GLY A 163 -16.73 -6.34 10.08
CA GLY A 163 -15.44 -5.80 9.64
C GLY A 163 -15.14 -6.08 8.17
N VAL A 164 -16.18 -6.23 7.34
CA VAL A 164 -16.02 -6.34 5.90
C VAL A 164 -15.55 -4.98 5.38
N ASN A 165 -14.44 -4.96 4.64
CA ASN A 165 -13.89 -3.72 4.07
C ASN A 165 -14.71 -3.29 2.84
N ILE A 166 -15.95 -2.86 3.09
CA ILE A 166 -16.88 -2.33 2.11
C ILE A 166 -17.25 -0.90 2.49
N ASN A 167 -17.28 -0.03 1.49
CA ASN A 167 -17.66 1.37 1.66
C ASN A 167 -18.30 1.92 0.37
N ALA A 168 -18.86 3.11 0.44
CA ALA A 168 -19.36 3.84 -0.72
C ALA A 168 -18.82 5.27 -0.79
N ILE A 169 -18.72 5.75 -2.02
CA ILE A 169 -18.32 7.11 -2.37
C ILE A 169 -19.44 7.73 -3.18
N THR A 170 -19.93 8.90 -2.75
CA THR A 170 -20.86 9.70 -3.55
C THR A 170 -20.18 10.93 -4.13
N PHE A 171 -20.47 11.20 -5.40
CA PHE A 171 -20.04 12.41 -6.09
C PHE A 171 -21.21 13.36 -6.30
N HIS A 172 -21.02 14.61 -5.90
CA HIS A 172 -22.02 15.67 -6.00
C HIS A 172 -21.53 16.74 -6.95
N TYR A 173 -22.30 17.00 -8.00
CA TYR A 173 -21.96 17.94 -9.06
C TYR A 173 -22.74 19.25 -8.89
N PHE A 174 -22.04 20.37 -9.06
CA PHE A 174 -22.57 21.71 -8.91
C PHE A 174 -22.13 22.59 -10.07
N ILE A 175 -22.95 23.55 -10.46
CA ILE A 175 -22.65 24.51 -11.52
C ILE A 175 -23.01 25.93 -11.07
N ASP A 176 -22.09 26.88 -11.25
CA ASP A 176 -22.35 28.30 -10.95
C ASP A 176 -23.05 29.02 -12.10
N GLU A 177 -23.49 30.26 -11.86
CA GLU A 177 -24.18 31.09 -12.85
C GLU A 177 -23.34 31.40 -14.09
N ASN A 178 -22.01 31.28 -13.99
CA ASN A 178 -21.06 31.52 -15.09
C ASN A 178 -20.73 30.23 -15.86
N GLY A 179 -21.32 29.10 -15.47
CA GLY A 179 -21.05 27.79 -16.07
C GLY A 179 -19.79 27.10 -15.55
N ASN A 180 -19.19 27.57 -14.45
CA ASN A 180 -18.09 26.86 -13.81
C ASN A 180 -18.62 25.61 -13.11
N GLU A 181 -17.93 24.49 -13.32
CA GLU A 181 -18.32 23.18 -12.84
C GLU A 181 -17.51 22.79 -11.59
N PHE A 182 -18.19 22.22 -10.60
CA PHE A 182 -17.59 21.79 -9.34
C PHE A 182 -18.04 20.37 -8.99
N LEU A 183 -17.13 19.62 -8.37
CA LEU A 183 -17.38 18.25 -7.92
C LEU A 183 -16.96 18.12 -6.45
N ALA A 184 -17.86 17.57 -5.63
CA ALA A 184 -17.57 17.19 -4.26
C ALA A 184 -17.65 15.67 -4.11
N ARG A 185 -16.85 15.13 -3.18
CA ARG A 185 -16.78 13.70 -2.85
C ARG A 185 -17.11 13.51 -1.38
N ILE A 186 -17.98 12.54 -1.08
CA ILE A 186 -18.21 12.07 0.29
C ILE A 186 -17.95 10.57 0.37
N PHE A 187 -17.37 10.12 1.48
CA PHE A 187 -17.38 8.72 1.87
C PHE A 187 -18.54 8.45 2.83
N LEU A 188 -19.28 7.35 2.61
CA LEU A 188 -20.35 6.96 3.51
C LEU A 188 -19.84 6.68 4.94
N ILE A 189 -18.66 6.06 5.03
CA ILE A 189 -17.93 5.82 6.27
C ILE A 189 -16.52 6.38 6.08
N GLU A 190 -15.97 7.11 7.05
CA GLU A 190 -14.58 7.57 7.02
C GLU A 190 -13.62 6.41 6.69
N PRO A 191 -12.77 6.51 5.64
CA PRO A 191 -11.93 5.38 5.21
C PRO A 191 -11.05 4.77 6.31
N LYS A 192 -10.50 5.62 7.19
CA LYS A 192 -9.69 5.19 8.34
C LYS A 192 -10.49 4.33 9.32
N GLU A 193 -11.78 4.60 9.46
CA GLU A 193 -12.67 3.85 10.35
C GLU A 193 -12.97 2.46 9.79
N VAL A 194 -13.24 2.34 8.48
CA VAL A 194 -13.43 1.04 7.81
C VAL A 194 -12.18 0.17 7.92
N ASP A 195 -11.00 0.75 7.70
CA ASP A 195 -9.73 0.04 7.81
C ASP A 195 -9.48 -0.44 9.25
N TYR A 196 -9.75 0.41 10.26
CA TYR A 196 -9.64 0.03 11.66
C TYR A 196 -10.59 -1.13 12.04
N ARG A 197 -11.84 -1.08 11.59
CA ARG A 197 -12.83 -2.16 11.83
C ARG A 197 -12.40 -3.47 11.17
N THR A 198 -11.86 -3.38 9.97
CA THR A 198 -11.32 -4.55 9.25
C THR A 198 -10.18 -5.18 10.05
N GLN A 199 -9.20 -4.38 10.48
CA GLN A 199 -8.03 -4.88 11.22
C GLN A 199 -8.37 -5.47 12.59
N THR A 200 -9.39 -4.94 13.27
CA THR A 200 -9.76 -5.41 14.62
C THR A 200 -10.66 -6.63 14.61
N LYS A 201 -11.43 -6.85 13.54
CA LYS A 201 -12.43 -7.93 13.44
C LYS A 201 -12.04 -9.07 12.50
N THR A 202 -11.05 -8.85 11.63
CA THR A 202 -10.49 -9.90 10.78
C THR A 202 -9.13 -10.32 11.30
N SER A 203 -8.88 -11.63 11.37
CA SER A 203 -7.54 -12.14 11.66
C SER A 203 -6.67 -11.91 10.43
N SER A 204 -5.69 -11.02 10.51
CA SER A 204 -4.61 -10.86 9.54
C SER A 204 -4.02 -12.24 9.18
N LYS A 205 -3.89 -12.55 7.88
CA LYS A 205 -3.22 -13.77 7.42
C LYS A 205 -1.69 -13.60 7.39
N ARG A 206 -1.20 -12.37 7.53
CA ARG A 206 0.21 -12.06 7.72
C ARG A 206 0.61 -12.73 9.01
N LYS A 207 1.56 -13.66 8.90
CA LYS A 207 2.40 -13.94 10.06
C LYS A 207 3.00 -12.59 10.45
N PRO A 208 2.84 -12.15 11.72
CA PRO A 208 3.46 -10.93 12.18
C PRO A 208 4.96 -10.98 11.86
N PRO A 209 5.64 -9.82 11.75
CA PRO A 209 7.09 -9.81 11.83
C PRO A 209 7.53 -10.71 12.97
N LEU A 210 8.59 -11.48 12.75
CA LEU A 210 9.11 -12.34 13.80
C LEU A 210 9.38 -11.46 15.02
N SER A 211 8.96 -11.93 16.18
CA SER A 211 9.35 -11.34 17.45
C SER A 211 10.87 -11.36 17.58
N TYR A 212 11.41 -10.52 18.46
CA TYR A 212 12.83 -10.54 18.78
C TYR A 212 13.28 -11.92 19.26
N ASP A 213 12.42 -12.63 20.00
CA ASP A 213 12.68 -13.99 20.47
C ASP A 213 12.71 -14.99 19.29
N GLU A 214 11.79 -14.90 18.33
CA GLU A 214 11.81 -15.78 17.13
C GLU A 214 13.02 -15.54 16.21
N LEU A 215 13.49 -14.29 16.10
CA LEU A 215 14.73 -13.97 15.39
C LEU A 215 15.95 -14.49 16.14
N ARG A 216 15.94 -14.39 17.48
CA ARG A 216 16.96 -14.95 18.35
C ARG A 216 17.03 -16.48 18.21
N GLU A 217 15.89 -17.18 18.26
CA GLU A 217 15.81 -18.62 18.02
C GLU A 217 16.30 -19.00 16.62
N SER A 218 16.05 -18.13 15.62
CA SER A 218 16.60 -18.33 14.27
C SER A 218 18.13 -18.21 14.25
N ALA A 219 18.70 -17.27 15.00
CA ALA A 219 20.15 -17.15 15.16
C ALA A 219 20.76 -18.33 15.94
N GLU A 220 20.05 -18.87 16.94
CA GLU A 220 20.45 -20.08 17.68
C GLU A 220 20.46 -21.30 16.75
N ARG A 221 19.40 -21.51 15.96
CA ARG A 221 19.33 -22.59 14.96
C ARG A 221 20.42 -22.47 13.89
N ALA A 222 20.75 -21.25 13.48
CA ALA A 222 21.83 -20.96 12.55
C ALA A 222 23.24 -21.05 13.18
N GLY A 223 23.35 -21.24 14.50
CA GLY A 223 24.62 -21.36 15.21
C GLY A 223 25.40 -20.04 15.34
N VAL A 224 24.75 -18.89 15.14
CA VAL A 224 25.37 -17.55 15.15
C VAL A 224 24.88 -16.65 16.29
N ILE A 225 24.18 -17.21 17.29
CA ILE A 225 23.53 -16.44 18.37
C ILE A 225 24.45 -15.43 19.05
N LYS A 226 25.69 -15.82 19.37
CA LYS A 226 26.66 -14.91 20.02
C LYS A 226 26.99 -13.69 19.17
N LEU A 227 27.13 -13.89 17.84
CA LEU A 227 27.36 -12.78 16.90
C LEU A 227 26.11 -11.91 16.78
N TYR A 228 24.94 -12.54 16.67
CA TYR A 228 23.66 -11.85 16.58
C TYR A 228 23.41 -10.94 17.78
N GLU A 229 23.55 -11.45 19.01
CA GLU A 229 23.34 -10.66 20.22
C GLU A 229 24.34 -9.52 20.33
N HIS A 230 25.62 -9.80 20.07
CA HIS A 230 26.67 -8.78 20.19
C HIS A 230 26.47 -7.64 19.18
N ILE A 231 26.21 -7.97 17.91
CA ILE A 231 25.99 -6.97 16.87
C ILE A 231 24.68 -6.22 17.11
N LEU A 232 23.62 -6.92 17.49
CA LEU A 232 22.34 -6.28 17.79
C LEU A 232 22.46 -5.27 18.93
N ASP A 233 23.19 -5.61 20.00
CA ASP A 233 23.47 -4.70 21.12
C ASP A 233 24.22 -3.46 20.63
N LYS A 234 25.34 -3.64 19.92
CA LYS A 234 26.16 -2.54 19.39
C LYS A 234 25.42 -1.61 18.45
N LEU A 235 24.63 -2.16 17.53
CA LEU A 235 23.91 -1.36 16.53
C LEU A 235 22.65 -0.69 17.10
N SER A 236 22.10 -1.17 18.22
CA SER A 236 20.85 -0.63 18.76
C SER A 236 20.95 0.85 19.13
N ASP A 237 22.15 1.31 19.50
CA ASP A 237 22.40 2.69 19.90
C ASP A 237 22.92 3.57 18.75
N CYS A 238 23.16 2.99 17.57
CA CYS A 238 23.75 3.69 16.43
C CYS A 238 22.73 4.28 15.45
N PHE A 239 21.44 3.93 15.58
CA PHE A 239 20.39 4.33 14.63
C PHE A 239 19.18 4.92 15.36
N ASP A 240 18.37 5.71 14.64
CA ASP A 240 17.17 6.36 15.18
C ASP A 240 16.07 5.35 15.57
N GLY A 241 16.14 4.12 15.07
CA GLY A 241 15.31 3.03 15.56
C GLY A 241 15.53 1.71 14.83
N LYS A 242 14.90 0.66 15.34
CA LYS A 242 14.93 -0.68 14.75
C LYS A 242 13.54 -1.31 14.71
N GLN A 243 13.30 -2.20 13.77
CA GLN A 243 12.06 -2.94 13.62
C GLN A 243 12.32 -4.35 13.10
N THR A 244 11.57 -5.33 13.57
CA THR A 244 11.65 -6.69 13.06
C THR A 244 10.87 -6.84 11.76
N THR A 245 11.29 -7.78 10.93
CA THR A 245 10.62 -8.19 9.70
C THR A 245 10.31 -9.69 9.78
N ARG A 246 9.94 -10.31 8.66
CA ARG A 246 9.67 -11.76 8.60
C ARG A 246 10.93 -12.63 8.61
N SER A 247 12.11 -12.04 8.43
CA SER A 247 13.39 -12.77 8.36
C SER A 247 14.57 -12.01 8.95
N SER A 248 14.38 -10.74 9.31
CA SER A 248 15.47 -9.84 9.67
C SER A 248 15.09 -8.87 10.77
N ILE A 249 16.11 -8.22 11.32
CA ILE A 249 15.95 -6.97 12.05
C ILE A 249 16.56 -5.84 11.24
N ALA A 250 15.75 -4.81 10.97
CA ALA A 250 16.12 -3.65 10.19
C ALA A 250 16.36 -2.44 11.09
N PHE A 251 17.41 -1.68 10.80
CA PHE A 251 17.79 -0.45 11.47
C PHE A 251 17.53 0.74 10.54
N TYR A 252 16.97 1.81 11.10
CA TYR A 252 16.42 2.93 10.38
C TYR A 252 17.03 4.25 10.83
N GLY A 253 17.22 5.16 9.87
CA GLY A 253 17.58 6.55 10.12
C GLY A 253 16.64 7.52 9.42
N ILE A 254 16.57 8.76 9.91
CA ILE A 254 15.83 9.86 9.30
C ILE A 254 16.74 10.53 8.26
N LEU A 255 16.38 10.38 6.99
CA LEU A 255 17.07 10.98 5.86
C LEU A 255 16.10 11.92 5.14
N GLU A 256 16.44 13.20 5.07
CA GLU A 256 15.61 14.23 4.39
C GLU A 256 14.14 14.23 4.87
N GLY A 257 13.93 14.05 6.18
CA GLY A 257 12.59 14.00 6.78
C GLY A 257 11.84 12.69 6.60
N SER A 258 12.44 11.69 5.92
CA SER A 258 11.84 10.36 5.71
C SER A 258 12.60 9.28 6.48
N ARG A 259 11.87 8.38 7.16
CA ARG A 259 12.47 7.22 7.82
C ARG A 259 12.83 6.16 6.78
N LYS A 260 14.12 5.83 6.64
CA LYS A 260 14.61 4.85 5.66
C LYS A 260 15.38 3.71 6.34
N CYS A 261 15.23 2.49 5.82
CA CYS A 261 16.05 1.35 6.24
C CYS A 261 17.47 1.54 5.71
N ILE A 262 18.45 1.40 6.60
CA ILE A 262 19.88 1.59 6.31
C ILE A 262 20.63 0.26 6.38
N PHE A 263 20.31 -0.56 7.38
CA PHE A 263 21.05 -1.78 7.69
C PHE A 263 20.12 -2.89 8.16
N SER A 264 20.40 -4.15 7.83
CA SER A 264 19.62 -5.31 8.27
C SER A 264 20.52 -6.47 8.70
N LEU A 265 20.11 -7.20 9.74
CA LEU A 265 20.68 -8.50 10.11
C LEU A 265 19.68 -9.61 9.78
N LEU A 266 20.16 -10.68 9.13
CA LEU A 266 19.32 -11.75 8.60
C LEU A 266 19.71 -13.11 9.24
N PRO A 267 19.33 -13.35 10.51
CA PRO A 267 19.75 -14.56 11.23
C PRO A 267 19.28 -15.86 10.58
N GLY A 268 18.12 -15.85 9.90
CA GLY A 268 17.60 -17.03 9.20
C GLY A 268 18.37 -17.42 7.93
N GLU A 269 19.17 -16.50 7.38
CA GLU A 269 20.04 -16.73 6.20
C GLU A 269 21.52 -16.83 6.59
N SER A 270 21.78 -17.02 7.88
CA SER A 270 23.12 -17.13 8.46
C SER A 270 23.49 -18.60 8.66
N ASP A 271 24.79 -18.86 8.80
CA ASP A 271 25.29 -20.22 9.07
C ASP A 271 26.63 -20.16 9.81
N PRO A 272 27.07 -21.27 10.45
CA PRO A 272 28.30 -21.28 11.24
C PRO A 272 29.59 -21.13 10.42
N VAL A 273 29.54 -21.40 9.11
CA VAL A 273 30.71 -21.36 8.21
C VAL A 273 30.98 -19.93 7.74
N ASN A 274 29.92 -19.23 7.30
CA ASN A 274 30.01 -17.87 6.78
C ASN A 274 29.86 -16.81 7.87
N GLY A 275 29.02 -17.05 8.88
CA GLY A 275 28.74 -16.13 9.97
C GLY A 275 27.34 -15.49 9.90
N LEU A 276 27.16 -14.35 10.57
CA LEU A 276 25.88 -13.62 10.61
C LEU A 276 25.69 -12.78 9.35
N LYS A 277 24.64 -13.06 8.58
CA LYS A 277 24.31 -12.32 7.36
C LYS A 277 23.85 -10.90 7.65
N PHE A 278 24.34 -9.95 6.86
CA PHE A 278 23.89 -8.57 6.87
C PHE A 278 23.60 -8.03 5.46
N GLN A 279 22.81 -6.96 5.42
CA GLN A 279 22.60 -6.12 4.24
C GLN A 279 22.73 -4.65 4.64
N ILE A 280 23.38 -3.87 3.79
CA ILE A 280 23.57 -2.43 4.00
C ILE A 280 23.25 -1.67 2.71
N TYR A 281 22.48 -0.59 2.84
CA TYR A 281 22.24 0.38 1.78
C TYR A 281 23.34 1.46 1.83
N MET A 282 24.33 1.36 0.95
CA MET A 282 25.57 2.16 1.05
C MET A 282 25.32 3.67 0.96
N PRO A 283 24.55 4.18 -0.03
CA PRO A 283 24.34 5.63 -0.10
C PRO A 283 23.54 6.15 1.09
N ARG A 284 22.62 5.34 1.64
CA ARG A 284 21.84 5.70 2.82
C ARG A 284 22.70 5.77 4.07
N MET A 285 23.61 4.81 4.26
CA MET A 285 24.54 4.83 5.39
C MET A 285 25.51 6.02 5.30
N ALA A 286 26.09 6.25 4.12
CA ALA A 286 27.00 7.36 3.88
C ALA A 286 26.32 8.71 4.17
N GLN A 287 25.09 8.90 3.65
CA GLN A 287 24.28 10.08 3.92
C GLN A 287 23.92 10.23 5.41
N TYR A 288 23.55 9.13 6.07
CA TYR A 288 23.16 9.13 7.49
C TYR A 288 24.31 9.55 8.41
N LEU A 289 25.51 9.04 8.14
CA LEU A 289 26.71 9.31 8.94
C LEU A 289 27.48 10.56 8.51
N GLY A 290 27.13 11.16 7.37
CA GLY A 290 27.83 12.32 6.83
C GLY A 290 29.26 12.01 6.37
N VAL A 291 29.51 10.78 5.88
CA VAL A 291 30.81 10.32 5.38
C VAL A 291 30.69 9.81 3.93
N ASP A 292 31.81 9.56 3.25
CA ASP A 292 31.81 8.96 1.92
C ASP A 292 31.62 7.43 1.95
N GLU A 293 31.18 6.86 0.83
CA GLU A 293 30.91 5.42 0.72
C GLU A 293 32.17 4.55 0.86
N GLU A 294 33.37 5.02 0.49
CA GLU A 294 34.59 4.23 0.64
C GLU A 294 34.99 4.13 2.13
N THR A 295 34.76 5.19 2.90
CA THR A 295 34.87 5.16 4.37
C THR A 295 33.93 4.12 4.97
N VAL A 296 32.64 4.14 4.62
CA VAL A 296 31.67 3.12 5.12
C VAL A 296 32.10 1.70 4.72
N LYS A 297 32.55 1.53 3.48
CA LYS A 297 32.96 0.23 2.94
C LYS A 297 34.19 -0.33 3.64
N SER A 298 35.08 0.53 4.15
CA SER A 298 36.25 0.12 4.94
C SER A 298 35.88 -0.51 6.29
N TRP A 299 34.68 -0.21 6.83
CA TRP A 299 34.18 -0.78 8.08
C TRP A 299 33.47 -2.13 7.88
N LEU A 300 33.08 -2.46 6.64
CA LEU A 300 32.37 -3.70 6.35
C LEU A 300 33.33 -4.90 6.29
N PRO A 301 32.90 -6.10 6.73
CA PRO A 301 33.72 -7.31 6.73
C PRO A 301 34.19 -7.69 5.32
N GLU A 302 35.27 -8.46 5.23
CA GLU A 302 35.83 -8.90 3.93
C GLU A 302 34.84 -9.75 3.14
N ASN A 303 34.05 -10.58 3.82
CA ASN A 303 33.02 -11.42 3.20
C ASN A 303 31.79 -10.59 2.82
N LYS A 304 31.91 -9.78 1.76
CA LYS A 304 30.84 -8.95 1.20
C LYS A 304 30.86 -8.97 -0.32
N LYS A 305 29.68 -8.86 -0.92
CA LYS A 305 29.50 -8.68 -2.36
C LYS A 305 28.52 -7.53 -2.62
N LYS A 306 28.63 -6.94 -3.80
CA LYS A 306 27.67 -5.92 -4.22
C LYS A 306 26.27 -6.52 -4.26
N TRP A 307 25.33 -5.78 -3.72
CA TRP A 307 23.93 -6.16 -3.66
C TRP A 307 23.08 -4.99 -4.14
N LYS A 308 22.00 -5.34 -4.84
CA LYS A 308 20.94 -4.41 -5.20
C LYS A 308 19.63 -5.05 -4.77
N TYR A 309 18.68 -4.22 -4.35
CA TYR A 309 17.35 -4.71 -3.97
C TYR A 309 16.65 -5.44 -5.13
N TYR A 310 16.85 -4.95 -6.37
CA TYR A 310 16.46 -5.60 -7.63
C TYR A 310 17.42 -5.17 -8.75
N GLU A 311 17.39 -5.84 -9.90
CA GLU A 311 18.40 -5.73 -10.97
C GLU A 311 18.67 -4.26 -11.41
N ASN A 312 17.61 -3.46 -11.51
CA ASN A 312 17.62 -2.06 -11.93
C ASN A 312 17.36 -1.07 -10.78
N ALA A 313 17.70 -1.43 -9.54
CA ALA A 313 17.48 -0.57 -8.39
C ALA A 313 18.21 0.79 -8.51
N PRO A 314 17.58 1.91 -8.08
CA PRO A 314 18.24 3.20 -7.99
C PRO A 314 19.45 3.11 -7.04
N PRO A 315 20.43 4.02 -7.15
CA PRO A 315 21.65 3.95 -6.35
C PRO A 315 21.40 3.80 -4.86
N ASP A 316 20.44 4.54 -4.29
CA ASP A 316 20.10 4.51 -2.85
C ASP A 316 19.54 3.16 -2.36
N MET A 317 19.16 2.26 -3.27
CA MET A 317 18.68 0.91 -3.03
C MET A 317 19.72 -0.16 -3.38
N SER A 318 20.99 0.24 -3.40
CA SER A 318 22.13 -0.62 -3.60
C SER A 318 23.11 -0.52 -2.44
N GLY A 319 23.98 -1.51 -2.35
CA GLY A 319 25.07 -1.52 -1.38
C GLY A 319 25.75 -2.86 -1.34
N TYR A 320 25.87 -3.43 -0.15
CA TYR A 320 26.53 -4.71 0.06
C TYR A 320 25.65 -5.66 0.87
N GLU A 321 25.77 -6.94 0.55
CA GLU A 321 25.36 -8.01 1.45
C GLU A 321 26.58 -8.89 1.74
N GLY A 322 26.60 -9.50 2.91
CA GLY A 322 27.75 -10.26 3.35
C GLY A 322 27.53 -10.93 4.69
N TYR A 323 28.62 -11.36 5.32
CA TYR A 323 28.60 -12.04 6.60
C TYR A 323 29.64 -11.48 7.55
N PHE A 324 29.27 -11.29 8.81
CA PHE A 324 30.22 -11.12 9.91
C PHE A 324 30.63 -12.49 10.43
N LYS A 325 31.91 -12.85 10.26
CA LYS A 325 32.41 -14.16 10.64
C LYS A 325 32.76 -14.24 12.13
N ASN A 326 33.18 -13.13 12.70
CA ASN A 326 33.59 -13.02 14.11
C ASN A 326 33.25 -11.61 14.65
N ILE A 327 33.38 -11.45 15.97
CA ILE A 327 33.06 -10.19 16.67
C ILE A 327 34.08 -9.08 16.33
N ASP A 328 35.31 -9.44 15.97
CA ASP A 328 36.39 -8.48 15.71
C ASP A 328 36.24 -7.76 14.34
N GLU A 329 35.33 -8.24 13.49
CA GLU A 329 34.99 -7.60 12.20
C GLU A 329 34.02 -6.42 12.35
N ILE A 330 33.64 -6.06 13.58
CA ILE A 330 32.72 -4.98 13.89
C ILE A 330 33.55 -3.78 14.38
N ASN A 331 33.73 -2.78 13.52
CA ASN A 331 34.48 -1.55 13.84
C ASN A 331 33.56 -0.35 14.06
#